data_AF-A0A530GCM2-F1
#
_entry.id   AF-A0A530GCM2-F1
#
_cell.length_a   1.000
_cell.length_b   1.000
_cell.length_c   1.000
_cell.angle_alpha   90.00
_cell.angle_beta   90.00
_cell.angle_gamma   90.00
#
_symmetry.space_group_name_H-M   'P 1'
#
loop_
_entity.id
_entity.type
_entity.pdbx_description
1 polymer ?
#
loop_
_entity_poly.entity_id
_entity_poly.type
_entity_poly.pdbx_seq_one_letter_code
_entity_poly.pdbx_strand_id
1 'polypeptide(L)' 'HLHIGSTAIRRADGKLANRAFLFSPDGTLIAGYDKIHMFDVDLDNGESWRESASYEPGTEAVVTDVKGTKLG' A
#
# COMPACT_ATOMS: atom_id res chain seq x y z
N HIS A 1 1.54 18.27 4.03
CA HIS A 1 1.76 16.90 3.56
C HIS A 1 0.43 16.22 3.48
N LEU A 2 0.19 15.44 2.43
CA LEU A 2 -1.03 14.68 2.25
C LEU A 2 -0.67 13.21 2.11
N HIS A 3 -1.15 12.39 3.03
CA HIS A 3 -1.04 10.94 2.94
C HIS A 3 -2.39 10.38 2.46
N ILE A 4 -2.42 9.75 1.29
CA ILE A 4 -3.68 9.31 0.65
C ILE A 4 -4.12 7.92 1.17
N GLY A 5 -3.34 7.27 2.04
CA GLY A 5 -3.69 5.98 2.61
C GLY A 5 -3.80 4.90 1.54
N SER A 6 -4.53 3.82 1.83
CA SER A 6 -4.67 2.67 0.93
C SER A 6 -5.53 2.98 -0.30
N THR A 7 -4.89 3.10 -1.47
CA THR A 7 -5.56 3.30 -2.76
C THR A 7 -5.30 2.12 -3.69
N ALA A 8 -6.35 1.60 -4.33
CA ALA A 8 -6.21 0.56 -5.35
C ALA A 8 -5.63 1.15 -6.65
N ILE A 9 -4.39 0.80 -6.98
CA ILE A 9 -3.68 1.28 -8.17
C ILE A 9 -3.52 0.13 -9.16
N ARG A 10 -4.00 0.34 -10.39
CA ARG A 10 -3.84 -0.64 -11.47
C ARG A 10 -2.36 -0.80 -11.83
N ARG A 11 -1.88 -2.03 -11.85
CA ARG A 11 -0.54 -2.40 -12.31
C ARG A 11 -0.55 -2.84 -13.77
N ALA A 12 0.61 -2.85 -14.40
CA ALA A 12 0.77 -3.28 -15.79
C ALA A 12 0.52 -4.79 -15.98
N ASP A 13 0.74 -5.60 -14.94
CA ASP A 13 0.50 -7.05 -14.92
C ASP A 13 -0.97 -7.44 -14.76
N GLY A 14 -1.88 -6.45 -14.71
CA GLY A 14 -3.32 -6.68 -14.56
C GLY A 14 -3.81 -6.82 -13.12
N LYS A 15 -2.91 -6.96 -12.14
CA LYS A 15 -3.26 -6.92 -10.71
C LYS A 15 -3.39 -5.48 -10.20
N LEU A 16 -3.79 -5.35 -8.93
CA LEU A 16 -3.85 -4.10 -8.20
C LEU A 16 -2.69 -4.01 -7.20
N ALA A 17 -2.18 -2.82 -6.95
CA ALA A 17 -1.40 -2.52 -5.75
C ALA A 17 -2.32 -1.83 -4.73
N ASN A 18 -2.23 -2.22 -3.47
CA ASN A 18 -2.81 -1.43 -2.37
C ASN A 18 -1.73 -0.43 -1.95
N ARG A 19 -1.75 0.75 -2.61
CA ARG A 19 -0.67 1.73 -2.56
C ARG A 19 -1.05 2.93 -1.72
N ALA A 20 -0.18 3.28 -0.78
CA ALA A 20 -0.15 4.56 -0.12
C ALA A 20 0.81 5.52 -0.81
N PHE A 21 0.43 6.81 -0.81
CA PHE A 21 1.24 7.89 -1.34
C PHE A 21 1.33 9.01 -0.31
N LEU A 22 2.51 9.61 -0.22
CA LEU A 22 2.77 10.83 0.55
C LEU A 22 3.20 11.96 -0.37
N PHE A 23 2.44 13.05 -0.36
CA PHE A 23 2.75 14.27 -1.10
C PHE A 23 3.22 15.41 -0.19
N SER A 24 4.17 16.19 -0.67
CA SER A 24 4.59 17.47 -0.09
C SER A 24 3.48 18.53 -0.23
N PRO A 25 3.57 19.67 0.49
CA PRO A 25 2.66 20.80 0.30
C PRO A 25 2.68 21.41 -1.11
N ASP A 26 3.77 21.26 -1.87
CA ASP A 26 3.87 21.74 -3.26
C ASP A 26 3.36 20.73 -4.31
N GLY A 27 2.87 19.57 -3.87
CA GLY A 27 2.32 18.53 -4.73
C GLY A 27 3.33 17.50 -5.23
N THR A 28 4.61 17.60 -4.87
CA THR A 28 5.63 16.58 -5.16
C THR A 28 5.33 15.27 -4.43
N LEU A 29 5.45 14.14 -5.13
CA LEU A 29 5.39 12.82 -4.51
C LEU A 29 6.70 12.54 -3.75
N ILE A 30 6.61 12.35 -2.44
CA ILE A 30 7.78 12.11 -1.57
C ILE A 30 8.02 10.62 -1.35
N ALA A 31 6.96 9.85 -1.11
CA ALA A 31 7.07 8.41 -0.82
C ALA A 31 5.84 7.65 -1.33
N GLY A 32 6.07 6.40 -1.73
CA GLY A 32 5.03 5.44 -2.06
C GLY A 32 5.29 4.13 -1.32
N TYR A 33 4.23 3.50 -0.82
CA TYR A 33 4.30 2.22 -0.12
C TYR A 33 3.24 1.27 -0.68
N ASP A 34 3.65 0.09 -1.12
CA ASP A 34 2.73 -1.00 -1.47
C ASP A 34 2.58 -1.93 -0.27
N LYS A 35 1.33 -2.20 0.13
CA LYS A 35 1.02 -3.09 1.25
C LYS A 35 1.75 -4.43 1.08
N ILE A 36 2.55 -4.81 2.07
CA ILE A 36 3.41 -6.01 2.00
C ILE A 36 2.62 -7.28 2.38
N HIS A 37 1.75 -7.19 3.39
CA HIS A 37 1.03 -8.35 3.91
C HIS A 37 -0.41 -8.31 3.43
N MET A 38 -0.78 -9.24 2.53
CA MET A 38 -2.15 -9.38 2.06
C MET A 38 -3.00 -10.08 3.12
N PHE A 39 -4.27 -9.69 3.20
CA PHE A 39 -5.24 -10.34 4.04
C PHE A 39 -5.75 -11.60 3.34
N ASP A 40 -5.05 -12.70 3.60
CA ASP A 40 -5.41 -14.03 3.12
C ASP A 40 -5.75 -14.91 4.34
N VAL A 41 -7.01 -15.30 4.48
CA VAL A 41 -7.51 -16.01 5.67
C VAL A 41 -8.50 -17.11 5.29
N ASP A 42 -8.51 -18.17 6.08
CA ASP A 42 -9.56 -19.18 6.11
C ASP A 42 -10.31 -19.04 7.44
N LEU A 43 -11.63 -18.93 7.37
CA LEU A 43 -12.52 -18.79 8.52
C LEU A 43 -13.14 -20.15 8.86
N ASP A 44 -13.39 -20.39 10.14
CA ASP A 44 -13.90 -21.66 10.67
C ASP A 44 -15.30 -22.04 10.13
N ASN A 45 -16.02 -21.09 9.57
CA ASN A 45 -17.31 -21.31 8.89
C ASN A 45 -17.17 -21.85 7.46
N GLY A 46 -15.94 -22.07 6.97
CA GLY A 46 -15.65 -22.54 5.62
C GLY A 46 -15.49 -21.43 4.59
N GLU A 47 -15.53 -20.15 4.98
CA GLU A 47 -15.25 -19.03 4.08
C GLU A 47 -13.74 -18.80 3.95
N SER A 48 -13.25 -18.72 2.72
CA SER A 48 -11.87 -18.32 2.42
C SER A 48 -11.86 -16.96 1.75
N TRP A 49 -11.04 -16.05 2.26
CA TRP A 49 -10.78 -14.75 1.63
C TRP A 49 -9.32 -14.65 1.20
N ARG A 50 -9.08 -14.29 -0.06
CA ARG A 50 -7.75 -14.15 -0.64
C ARG A 50 -7.62 -12.78 -1.30
N GLU A 51 -7.17 -11.79 -0.54
CA GLU A 51 -6.86 -10.45 -1.09
C GLU A 51 -5.76 -10.55 -2.17
N SER A 52 -4.79 -11.45 -1.98
CA SER A 52 -3.68 -11.68 -2.91
C SER A 52 -4.09 -12.18 -4.31
N ALA A 53 -5.33 -12.69 -4.46
CA ALA A 53 -5.87 -13.07 -5.75
C ALA A 53 -6.07 -11.85 -6.67
N SER A 54 -6.35 -10.68 -6.09
CA SER A 54 -6.56 -9.42 -6.83
C SER A 54 -5.41 -8.43 -6.67
N TYR A 55 -4.72 -8.46 -5.53
CA TYR A 55 -3.64 -7.53 -5.20
C TYR A 55 -2.27 -8.20 -5.26
N GLU A 56 -1.28 -7.45 -5.70
CA GLU A 56 0.12 -7.85 -5.64
C GLU A 56 0.78 -7.27 -4.38
N PRO A 57 1.44 -8.11 -3.55
CA PRO A 57 2.19 -7.65 -2.40
C PRO A 57 3.33 -6.68 -2.76
N GLY A 58 3.53 -5.66 -1.94
CA GLY A 58 4.77 -4.89 -1.93
C GLY A 58 5.94 -5.70 -1.36
N THR A 59 7.16 -5.28 -1.67
CA THR A 59 8.40 -5.99 -1.26
C THR A 59 9.32 -5.18 -0.36
N GLU A 60 8.98 -3.92 -0.09
CA GLU A 60 9.87 -2.96 0.57
C GLU A 60 9.13 -2.18 1.66
N ALA A 61 9.73 -2.14 2.85
CA ALA A 61 9.33 -1.21 3.89
C ALA A 61 9.89 0.18 3.56
N VAL A 62 9.11 1.23 3.82
CA VAL A 62 9.46 2.60 3.44
C VAL A 62 9.40 3.49 4.68
N VAL A 63 10.50 4.21 4.93
CA VAL A 63 10.56 5.26 5.95
C VAL A 63 11.06 6.53 5.27
N THR A 64 10.38 7.65 5.48
CA THR A 64 10.77 8.94 4.90
C THR A 64 10.87 10.02 5.97
N ASP A 65 11.68 11.04 5.69
CA ASP A 65 11.72 12.24 6.51
C ASP A 65 10.58 13.18 6.15
N VAL A 66 9.86 13.66 7.16
CA VAL A 66 8.81 14.67 7.03
C VAL A 66 9.08 15.76 8.06
N LYS A 67 9.71 16.86 7.60
CA LYS A 67 10.06 18.01 8.45
C LYS A 67 10.90 17.62 9.68
N GLY A 68 11.88 16.75 9.51
CA GLY A 68 12.78 16.29 10.58
C GLY A 68 12.21 15.17 11.45
N THR A 69 11.03 14.65 11.13
CA THR A 69 10.43 13.48 11.80
C THR A 69 10.44 12.29 10.84
N LYS A 70 10.80 11.09 11.31
CA LYS A 70 10.68 9.86 10.52
C LYS A 70 9.24 9.37 10.51
N LEU A 71 8.70 9.13 9.33
CA LEU A 71 7.40 8.52 9.10
C LEU A 71 7.59 7.18 8.39
N GLY A 72 6.99 6.13 8.92
CA GLY A 72 6.95 4.77 8.37
C GLY A 72 5.73 4.02 8.86
#